data_AF-A0AAU5BED9-F1
#
_entry.id   AF-A0AAU5BED9-F1
#
_cell.length_a   1.000
_cell.length_b   1.000
_cell.length_c   1.000
_cell.angle_alpha   90.00
_cell.angle_beta   90.00
_cell.angle_gamma   90.00
#
_symmetry.space_group_name_H-M   'P 1'
#
loop_
_entity.id
_entity.type
_entity.pdbx_description
1 polymer ?
#
loop_
_entity_poly.entity_id
_entity_poly.type
_entity_poly.pdbx_seq_one_letter_code
_entity_poly.pdbx_strand_id
1 'polypeptide(L)'
;MGKRAASDPASGYDRLRHHDEPWIKAAGGAEALHTNLGTARFELEKSHEGLLTSENAGDFAVLGELAAVRASWVRRMSTAQGECGSLAGKLRTVAREQRTTDEAVGEGFGPLVDLPVQSTPPLSLTRPPSSLYLLGGSDK
;
A
#
# COMPACT_ATOMS: atom_id res chain seq x y z
N MET A 1 -7.70 -7.57 -50.56
CA MET A 1 -6.98 -6.61 -49.68
C MET A 1 -7.81 -6.36 -48.42
N GLY A 2 -7.19 -6.31 -47.24
CA GLY A 2 -7.82 -5.85 -45.99
C GLY A 2 -7.51 -6.76 -44.81
N LYS A 3 -6.45 -6.45 -44.09
CA LYS A 3 -5.75 -7.30 -43.11
C LYS A 3 -6.62 -7.59 -41.88
N ARG A 4 -6.64 -8.85 -41.41
CA ARG A 4 -7.04 -9.16 -40.03
C ARG A 4 -6.04 -8.45 -39.13
N ALA A 5 -6.53 -7.55 -38.27
CA ALA A 5 -5.74 -7.04 -37.17
C ALA A 5 -5.31 -8.26 -36.35
N ALA A 6 -4.02 -8.56 -36.38
CA ALA A 6 -3.43 -9.47 -35.42
C ALA A 6 -3.73 -8.86 -34.05
N SER A 7 -4.42 -9.61 -33.20
CA SER A 7 -4.43 -9.32 -31.79
C SER A 7 -2.97 -9.31 -31.36
N ASP A 8 -2.49 -8.14 -30.93
CA ASP A 8 -1.19 -8.04 -30.28
C ASP A 8 -1.17 -9.13 -29.20
N PRO A 9 -0.10 -9.95 -29.11
CA PRO A 9 0.04 -10.79 -27.93
C PRO A 9 0.13 -9.81 -26.77
N ALA A 10 -0.93 -9.76 -25.97
CA ALA A 10 -0.93 -9.10 -24.68
C ALA A 10 0.31 -9.64 -23.97
N SER A 11 1.38 -8.84 -23.94
CA SER A 11 2.58 -9.23 -23.24
C SER A 11 2.14 -9.38 -21.79
N GLY A 12 2.13 -10.62 -21.30
CA GLY A 12 1.69 -11.01 -19.95
C GLY A 12 2.60 -10.48 -18.84
N TYR A 13 3.17 -9.31 -19.05
CA TYR A 13 3.94 -8.52 -18.11
C TYR A 13 3.11 -7.26 -17.87
N ASP A 14 1.95 -7.42 -17.23
CA ASP A 14 1.35 -6.29 -16.52
C ASP A 14 2.34 -5.97 -15.41
N ARG A 15 3.32 -5.10 -15.74
CA ARG A 15 4.28 -4.50 -14.83
C ARG A 15 3.51 -4.18 -13.56
N LEU A 16 3.84 -4.84 -12.45
CA LEU A 16 3.15 -4.70 -11.17
C LEU A 16 2.81 -3.22 -10.98
N ARG A 17 1.54 -2.86 -11.17
CA ARG A 17 1.16 -1.46 -11.19
C ARG A 17 1.26 -0.98 -9.76
N HIS A 18 2.23 -0.09 -9.53
CA HIS A 18 2.42 0.55 -8.24
C HIS A 18 1.11 1.10 -7.70
N HIS A 19 0.86 0.83 -6.42
CA HIS A 19 -0.21 1.46 -5.65
C HIS A 19 0.39 2.18 -4.45
N ASP A 20 1.29 3.14 -4.70
CA ASP A 20 1.72 4.13 -3.70
C ASP A 20 0.56 5.08 -3.36
N GLU A 21 -0.35 5.28 -4.32
CA GLU A 21 -1.45 6.26 -4.23
C GLU A 21 -2.35 6.07 -3.00
N PRO A 22 -2.80 4.86 -2.63
CA PRO A 22 -3.53 4.64 -1.38
C PRO A 22 -2.79 5.13 -0.13
N TRP A 23 -1.49 4.85 -0.01
CA TRP A 23 -0.69 5.22 1.14
C TRP A 23 -0.47 6.74 1.21
N ILE A 24 -0.17 7.36 0.08
CA ILE A 24 -0.01 8.82 -0.01
C ILE A 24 -1.34 9.53 0.26
N LYS A 25 -2.45 9.02 -0.27
CA LYS A 25 -3.80 9.57 -0.02
C LYS A 25 -4.17 9.45 1.46
N ALA A 26 -3.91 8.30 2.08
CA ALA A 26 -4.14 8.09 3.50
C ALA A 26 -3.28 9.04 4.35
N ALA A 27 -2.01 9.25 3.98
CA ALA A 27 -1.13 10.20 4.65
C ALA A 27 -1.67 11.64 4.58
N GLY A 28 -2.15 12.06 3.39
CA GLY A 28 -2.79 13.38 3.23
C GLY A 28 -4.07 13.52 4.05
N GLY A 29 -4.87 12.46 4.16
CA GLY A 29 -6.03 12.42 5.05
C GLY A 29 -5.66 12.59 6.53
N ALA A 30 -4.61 11.91 6.99
CA ALA A 30 -4.10 12.05 8.35
C ALA A 30 -3.57 13.48 8.62
N GLU A 31 -2.92 14.12 7.66
CA GLU A 31 -2.50 15.53 7.79
C GLU A 31 -3.69 16.50 7.87
N ALA A 32 -4.73 16.26 7.06
CA ALA A 32 -5.94 17.05 7.13
C ALA A 32 -6.60 16.94 8.52
N LEU A 33 -6.64 15.74 9.10
CA LEU A 33 -7.12 15.53 10.46
C LEU A 33 -6.25 16.25 11.51
N HIS A 34 -4.93 16.17 11.40
CA HIS A 34 -4.01 16.93 12.25
C HIS A 34 -4.32 18.44 12.23
N THR A 35 -4.48 19.01 11.03
CA THR A 35 -4.78 20.44 10.87
C THR A 35 -6.14 20.81 11.44
N ASN A 36 -7.18 20.02 11.15
CA ASN A 36 -8.52 20.25 11.66
C ASN A 36 -8.61 20.17 13.18
N LEU A 37 -7.90 19.23 13.80
CA LEU A 37 -7.80 19.14 15.27
C LEU A 37 -7.08 20.36 15.87
N GLY A 38 -6.04 20.87 15.20
CA GLY A 38 -5.36 22.10 15.59
C GLY A 38 -6.30 23.31 15.58
N THR A 39 -7.10 23.47 14.51
CA THR A 39 -8.11 24.52 14.40
C THR A 39 -9.20 24.38 15.47
N ALA A 40 -9.75 23.18 15.66
CA ALA A 40 -10.78 22.93 16.68
C ALA A 40 -10.28 23.24 18.10
N ARG A 41 -9.03 22.90 18.41
CA ARG A 41 -8.39 23.23 19.68
C ARG A 41 -8.28 24.74 19.87
N PHE A 42 -7.78 25.46 18.86
CA PHE A 42 -7.64 26.91 18.91
C PHE A 42 -8.99 27.61 19.14
N GLU A 43 -10.04 27.22 18.39
CA GLU A 43 -11.37 27.81 18.54
C GLU A 43 -12.01 27.50 19.90
N LEU A 44 -11.78 26.29 20.43
CA LEU A 44 -12.20 25.94 21.79
C LEU A 44 -11.49 26.79 22.86
N GLU A 45 -10.20 27.05 22.68
CA GLU A 45 -9.43 27.90 23.59
C GLU A 45 -9.98 29.33 23.59
N LYS A 46 -10.16 29.91 22.41
CA LYS A 46 -10.68 31.27 22.19
C LYS A 46 -12.12 31.45 22.69
N SER A 47 -13.01 30.49 22.42
CA SER A 47 -14.41 30.55 22.86
C SER A 47 -14.53 30.60 24.38
N HIS A 48 -13.59 29.95 25.09
CA HIS A 48 -13.59 29.94 26.54
C HIS A 48 -13.04 31.22 27.16
N GLU A 49 -12.04 31.86 26.53
CA GLU A 49 -11.59 33.20 26.94
C GLU A 49 -12.74 34.20 26.92
N GLY A 50 -13.59 34.15 25.89
CA GLY A 50 -14.78 35.00 25.77
C GLY A 50 -15.79 34.83 26.92
N LEU A 51 -15.86 33.64 27.54
CA LEU A 51 -16.72 33.39 28.70
C LEU A 51 -16.14 34.01 29.98
N LEU A 52 -14.82 33.94 30.16
CA LEU A 52 -14.13 34.49 31.33
C LEU A 52 -14.16 36.02 31.35
N THR A 53 -14.22 36.66 30.19
CA THR A 53 -14.34 38.12 30.06
C THR A 53 -15.77 38.64 30.13
N SER A 54 -16.77 37.76 30.29
CA SER A 54 -18.17 38.16 30.39
C SER A 54 -18.50 38.68 31.79
N GLU A 55 -19.42 39.65 31.85
CA GLU A 55 -19.85 40.33 33.10
C GLU A 55 -20.38 39.38 34.18
N ASN A 56 -20.77 38.15 33.79
CA ASN A 56 -21.40 37.15 34.66
C ASN A 56 -20.43 36.00 35.07
N ALA A 57 -19.11 36.16 34.86
CA ALA A 57 -18.13 35.10 35.09
C ALA A 57 -17.92 34.71 36.58
N GLY A 58 -18.35 35.56 37.53
CA GLY A 58 -18.11 35.37 38.96
C GLY A 58 -19.04 34.39 39.67
N ASP A 59 -20.19 34.03 39.09
CA ASP A 59 -21.32 33.48 39.86
C ASP A 59 -21.57 31.97 39.70
N PHE A 60 -20.75 31.23 38.94
CA PHE A 60 -21.12 29.85 38.57
C PHE A 60 -20.02 28.80 38.81
N ALA A 61 -20.27 27.87 39.75
CA ALA A 61 -19.52 26.62 39.88
C ALA A 61 -19.47 25.79 38.58
N VAL A 62 -20.48 25.98 37.71
CA VAL A 62 -20.54 25.42 36.34
C VAL A 62 -19.33 25.84 35.49
N LEU A 63 -18.73 27.02 35.72
CA LEU A 63 -17.55 27.47 34.99
C LEU A 63 -16.30 26.66 35.35
N GLY A 64 -16.19 26.19 36.61
CA GLY A 64 -15.12 25.30 37.04
C GLY A 64 -15.19 23.95 36.36
N GLU A 65 -16.38 23.33 36.33
CA GLU A 65 -16.62 22.08 35.61
C GLU A 65 -16.39 22.23 34.10
N LEU A 66 -16.86 23.34 33.51
CA LEU A 66 -16.63 23.65 32.10
C LEU A 66 -15.14 23.82 31.79
N ALA A 67 -14.37 24.46 32.68
CA ALA A 67 -12.92 24.60 32.54
C ALA A 67 -12.22 23.22 32.60
N ALA A 68 -12.64 22.34 33.50
CA ALA A 68 -12.12 20.98 33.59
C ALA A 68 -12.43 20.15 32.33
N VAL A 69 -13.66 20.24 31.82
CA VAL A 69 -14.10 19.61 30.56
C VAL A 69 -13.27 20.15 29.39
N ARG A 70 -13.10 21.47 29.27
CA ARG A 70 -12.24 22.09 28.26
C ARG A 70 -10.82 21.54 28.32
N ALA A 71 -10.21 21.52 29.49
CA ALA A 71 -8.85 21.03 29.66
C ALA A 71 -8.73 19.56 29.22
N SER A 72 -9.74 18.74 29.48
CA SER A 72 -9.82 17.36 29.00
C SER A 72 -9.89 17.28 27.47
N TRP A 73 -10.72 18.11 26.82
CA TRP A 73 -10.83 18.15 25.36
C TRP A 73 -9.55 18.66 24.70
N VAL A 74 -8.94 19.74 25.20
CA VAL A 74 -7.67 20.27 24.70
C VAL A 74 -6.57 19.20 24.73
N ARG A 75 -6.45 18.45 25.84
CA ARG A 75 -5.48 17.34 25.94
C ARG A 75 -5.77 16.22 24.93
N ARG A 76 -7.03 15.80 24.77
CA ARG A 76 -7.41 14.75 23.82
C ARG A 76 -7.20 15.18 22.38
N MET A 77 -7.55 16.41 22.02
CA MET A 77 -7.29 16.97 20.69
C MET A 77 -5.79 17.07 20.39
N SER A 78 -4.99 17.53 21.36
CA SER A 78 -3.53 17.59 21.23
C SER A 78 -2.91 16.20 21.03
N THR A 79 -3.39 15.21 21.79
CA THR A 79 -2.95 13.81 21.65
C THR A 79 -3.29 13.27 20.26
N ALA A 80 -4.57 13.39 19.85
CA ALA A 80 -5.03 12.94 18.54
C ALA A 80 -4.31 13.67 17.38
N GLN A 81 -4.01 14.97 17.54
CA GLN A 81 -3.24 15.73 16.58
C GLN A 81 -1.84 15.14 16.40
N GLY A 82 -1.13 14.86 17.50
CA GLY A 82 0.17 14.19 17.46
C GLY A 82 0.13 12.80 16.84
N GLU A 83 -0.90 12.00 17.15
CA GLU A 83 -1.12 10.68 16.56
C GLU A 83 -1.36 10.77 15.05
N CYS A 84 -2.19 11.70 14.58
CA CYS A 84 -2.44 11.94 13.16
C CYS A 84 -1.17 12.38 12.42
N GLY A 85 -0.37 13.27 13.01
CA GLY A 85 0.93 13.67 12.45
C GLY A 85 1.91 12.50 12.35
N SER A 86 1.99 11.67 13.39
CA SER A 86 2.81 10.45 13.38
C SER A 86 2.34 9.45 12.32
N LEU A 87 1.03 9.24 12.22
CA LEU A 87 0.41 8.35 11.24
C LEU A 87 0.69 8.80 9.81
N ALA A 88 0.56 10.09 9.52
CA ALA A 88 0.90 10.66 8.21
C ALA A 88 2.36 10.38 7.82
N GLY A 89 3.29 10.54 8.76
CA GLY A 89 4.70 10.20 8.55
C GLY A 89 4.90 8.72 8.24
N LYS A 90 4.32 7.84 9.07
CA LYS A 90 4.42 6.37 8.91
C LYS A 90 3.85 5.90 7.57
N LEU A 91 2.71 6.42 7.14
CA LEU A 91 2.08 6.05 5.87
C LEU A 91 2.96 6.43 4.66
N ARG A 92 3.68 7.56 4.73
CA ARG A 92 4.66 7.92 3.69
C ARG A 92 5.89 7.04 3.71
N THR A 93 6.35 6.62 4.89
CA THR A 93 7.45 5.66 5.00
C THR A 93 7.07 4.34 4.34
N VAL A 94 5.87 3.81 4.63
CA VAL A 94 5.38 2.57 3.99
C VAL A 94 5.33 2.72 2.47
N ALA A 95 4.81 3.84 1.94
CA ALA A 95 4.79 4.07 0.49
C ALA A 95 6.21 4.00 -0.13
N ARG A 96 7.21 4.56 0.55
CA ARG A 96 8.61 4.52 0.08
C ARG A 96 9.20 3.12 0.16
N GLU A 97 8.99 2.42 1.27
CA GLU A 97 9.50 1.05 1.48
C GLU A 97 8.91 0.07 0.47
N GLN A 98 7.61 0.19 0.18
CA GLN A 98 6.95 -0.62 -0.85
C GLN A 98 7.53 -0.35 -2.23
N ARG A 99 7.69 0.93 -2.61
CA ARG A 99 8.36 1.30 -3.87
C ARG A 99 9.75 0.68 -3.98
N THR A 100 10.60 0.85 -2.97
CA THR A 100 11.97 0.31 -2.99
C THR A 100 11.99 -1.22 -3.07
N THR A 101 11.06 -1.88 -2.39
CA THR A 101 10.93 -3.34 -2.45
C THR A 101 10.52 -3.80 -3.86
N ASP A 102 9.53 -3.14 -4.46
CA ASP A 102 9.06 -3.42 -5.82
C ASP A 102 10.17 -3.19 -6.86
N GLU A 103 10.93 -2.10 -6.74
CA GLU A 103 12.09 -1.80 -7.59
C GLU A 103 13.15 -2.92 -7.49
N ALA A 104 13.50 -3.34 -6.27
CA ALA A 104 14.47 -4.41 -6.05
C ALA A 104 14.00 -5.78 -6.60
N VAL A 105 12.71 -6.09 -6.44
CA VAL A 105 12.09 -7.29 -7.05
C VAL A 105 12.16 -7.18 -8.58
N GLY A 106 11.77 -6.04 -9.14
CA GLY A 106 11.83 -5.79 -10.59
C GLY A 106 13.24 -5.97 -11.17
N GLU A 107 14.26 -5.42 -10.51
CA GLU A 107 15.67 -5.60 -10.91
C GLU A 107 16.13 -7.06 -10.80
N GLY A 108 15.70 -7.78 -9.77
CA GLY A 108 16.04 -9.19 -9.59
C GLY A 108 15.43 -10.13 -10.63
N PHE A 109 14.24 -9.82 -11.13
CA PHE A 109 13.55 -10.61 -12.15
C PHE A 109 13.73 -10.09 -13.58
N GLY A 110 14.16 -8.83 -13.77
CA GLY A 110 14.42 -8.23 -15.09
C GLY A 110 15.25 -9.09 -16.05
N PRO A 111 16.37 -9.71 -15.59
CA PRO A 111 17.17 -10.60 -16.42
C PRO A 111 16.46 -11.88 -16.87
N LEU A 112 15.40 -12.31 -16.17
CA LEU A 112 14.64 -13.53 -16.49
C LEU A 112 13.51 -13.26 -17.51
N VAL A 113 13.07 -12.01 -17.66
CA VAL A 113 12.00 -11.62 -18.60
C VAL A 113 12.52 -11.50 -20.03
N ASP A 114 13.82 -11.22 -20.20
CA ASP A 114 14.50 -11.10 -21.51
C ASP A 114 15.11 -12.42 -22.02
N LEU A 115 15.05 -13.50 -21.23
CA LEU A 115 15.52 -14.80 -21.72
C LEU A 115 14.49 -15.38 -22.70
N PRO A 116 14.90 -15.76 -23.93
CA PRO A 116 14.01 -16.49 -24.82
C PRO A 116 13.61 -17.79 -24.12
N VAL A 117 12.30 -18.08 -24.09
CA VAL A 117 11.81 -19.36 -23.57
C VAL A 117 12.55 -20.46 -24.31
N GLN A 118 13.45 -21.17 -23.61
CA GLN A 118 14.17 -22.27 -24.22
C GLN A 118 13.14 -23.38 -24.41
N SER A 119 12.68 -23.53 -25.66
CA SER A 119 11.88 -24.67 -26.09
C SER A 119 12.71 -25.91 -25.83
N THR A 120 12.42 -26.61 -24.74
CA THR A 120 13.04 -27.89 -24.45
C THR A 120 12.65 -28.82 -25.59
N PRO A 121 13.59 -29.32 -26.41
CA PRO A 121 13.22 -30.21 -27.50
C PRO A 121 12.55 -31.45 -26.90
N PRO A 122 11.44 -31.95 -27.49
CA PRO A 122 10.79 -33.15 -26.98
C PRO A 122 11.83 -34.26 -26.96
N LEU A 123 11.92 -34.97 -25.83
CA LEU A 123 12.77 -36.14 -25.71
C LEU A 123 12.42 -37.08 -26.86
N SER A 124 13.34 -37.19 -27.82
CA SER A 124 13.21 -38.15 -28.90
C SER A 124 13.34 -39.51 -28.23
N LEU A 125 12.20 -40.16 -27.99
CA LEU A 125 12.15 -41.54 -27.54
C LEU A 125 12.67 -42.38 -28.71
N THR A 126 14.00 -42.55 -28.79
CA THR A 126 14.61 -43.46 -29.74
C THR A 126 14.06 -44.85 -29.43
N ARG A 127 13.12 -45.28 -30.26
CA ARG A 127 12.59 -46.64 -30.28
C ARG A 127 13.78 -47.59 -30.44
N PRO A 128 14.01 -48.55 -29.53
CA PRO A 128 15.06 -49.52 -29.72
C PRO A 128 14.77 -50.33 -31.00
N PRO A 129 15.79 -50.73 -31.77
CA PRO A 129 15.57 -51.55 -32.95
C PRO A 129 14.93 -52.86 -32.52
N SER A 130 13.85 -53.22 -33.19
CA SER A 130 13.22 -54.54 -33.06
C SER A 130 14.23 -55.59 -33.47
N SER A 131 14.89 -56.21 -32.49
CA SER A 131 15.74 -57.37 -32.72
C SER A 131 14.84 -58.53 -33.15
N LEU A 132 14.83 -58.81 -34.45
CA LEU A 132 14.28 -60.04 -35.02
C LEU A 132 15.15 -61.19 -34.53
N TYR A 133 14.71 -61.87 -33.47
CA TYR A 133 15.20 -63.22 -33.19
C TYR A 133 14.58 -64.18 -34.20
N LEU A 134 15.31 -64.41 -35.29
CA LEU A 134 15.20 -65.61 -36.12
C LEU A 134 16.49 -66.41 -35.92
N LEU A 135 16.40 -67.50 -35.17
CA LEU A 135 17.25 -68.71 -35.19
C LEU A 135 16.53 -69.67 -34.22
N GLY A 136 16.08 -70.88 -34.55
CA GLY A 136 16.56 -71.83 -35.54
C GLY A 136 17.04 -73.09 -34.81
N GLY A 137 16.21 -74.15 -34.79
CA GLY A 137 16.57 -75.54 -34.43
C GLY A 137 16.83 -75.83 -32.94
N SER A 138 16.78 -77.06 -32.43
CA SER A 138 16.30 -78.38 -32.88
C SER A 138 16.40 -79.32 -31.67
N ASP A 139 15.65 -80.42 -31.69
CA ASP A 139 15.86 -81.69 -30.95
C ASP A 139 15.97 -81.70 -29.41
N LYS A 140 15.03 -82.37 -28.72
CA LYS A 140 15.01 -83.83 -28.53
C LYS A 140 13.71 -84.28 -27.85
#